data_AF-A0A1H8U9D6-F1
#
_entry.id   AF-A0A1H8U9D6-F1
#
_cell.length_a   1.000
_cell.length_b   1.000
_cell.length_c   1.000
_cell.angle_alpha   90.00
_cell.angle_beta   90.00
_cell.angle_gamma   90.00
#
_symmetry.space_group_name_H-M   'P 1'
#
loop_
_entity.id
_entity.type
_entity.pdbx_description
1 polymer ?
#
loop_
_entity_poly.entity_id
_entity_poly.type
_entity_poly.pdbx_seq_one_letter_code
_entity_poly.pdbx_strand_id
1 'polypeptide(L)'
;MIELDGYEEIGPPEETVQSEHLSKPEPSSDPVDIWEISRVLDTSGVGGGKDRAVLFSGGDDSLALTHLAMENDMADFVIHLATNSSLPANIDYVREICKKFNWPFFIISSPMPFDLFAYRYAFPGPSLHRQAYIYFKGRQLGYFSRHRAGGVKYFSGVRRLESDRRMENIEAEVQYEDPSNGGNFRGWWLSPLIDKSDEWVAKYRGRHNLPRNPVARKIHRSGDCFCLAYGHRDEELVNLQAKFPDHAEWLLNTEQRVQEYRGRVYLLEDEHPDIYEEVSSLRKQTKPNPMRLTVLKNEYPGIFDSIAAVDKEQAIQRGRLDETCYIGHGGMSHTDLRERIADADSCQQTLCETCQGRASQVAASVKRRQQEAAAALEENTIQQTITPETETDSRQQHCEPQTLGSTSEESVASRTTQVTLDDASR
;
A
#
# COMPACT_ATOMS: atom_id res chain seq x y z
N MET A 1 16.95 -9.33 2.96
CA MET A 1 15.92 -8.43 2.38
C MET A 1 16.59 -7.07 2.19
N ILE A 2 16.33 -6.38 1.07
CA ILE A 2 16.81 -5.00 0.86
C ILE A 2 15.68 -4.06 1.26
N GLU A 3 15.89 -3.33 2.34
CA GLU A 3 15.04 -2.22 2.76
C GLU A 3 15.56 -0.94 2.12
N LEU A 4 14.64 -0.12 1.63
CA LEU A 4 14.94 1.16 1.00
C LEU A 4 14.57 2.26 1.98
N ASP A 5 15.33 3.36 1.98
CA ASP A 5 14.98 4.55 2.77
C ASP A 5 13.52 4.93 2.49
N GLY A 6 12.72 4.86 3.55
CA GLY A 6 11.29 4.94 3.46
C GLY A 6 10.79 6.38 3.38
N TYR A 7 9.47 6.52 3.37
CA TYR A 7 8.78 7.81 3.36
C TYR A 7 8.21 8.14 4.74
N GLU A 8 8.68 7.48 5.82
CA GLU A 8 8.11 7.63 7.16
C GLU A 8 8.17 9.08 7.66
N GLU A 9 9.22 9.82 7.30
CA GLU A 9 9.41 11.23 7.70
C GLU A 9 8.32 12.16 7.15
N ILE A 10 7.60 11.76 6.09
CA ILE A 10 6.49 12.52 5.54
C ILE A 10 5.13 11.94 5.93
N GLY A 11 5.05 11.20 7.03
CA GLY A 11 3.80 10.73 7.62
C GLY A 11 2.81 11.87 7.92
N PRO A 12 1.51 11.56 8.06
CA PRO A 12 0.57 12.51 8.63
C PRO A 12 0.95 12.81 10.09
N PRO A 13 0.64 14.01 10.62
CA PRO A 13 0.79 14.27 12.04
C PRO A 13 -0.05 13.28 12.85
N GLU A 14 0.49 12.75 13.96
CA GLU A 14 -0.17 11.71 14.76
C GLU A 14 -1.58 12.13 15.22
N GLU A 15 -1.78 13.41 15.50
CA GLU A 15 -3.05 13.96 15.98
C GLU A 15 -4.18 13.88 14.93
N THR A 16 -3.83 13.68 13.66
CA THR A 16 -4.76 13.68 12.53
C THR A 16 -5.31 12.29 12.18
N VAL A 17 -4.78 11.23 12.81
CA VAL A 17 -5.24 9.84 12.63
C VAL A 17 -5.28 9.13 13.99
N GLN A 18 -6.44 9.23 14.64
CA GLN A 18 -6.71 8.71 15.98
C GLN A 18 -7.24 7.26 15.96
N SER A 19 -7.65 6.76 14.80
CA SER A 19 -7.98 5.33 14.63
C SER A 19 -6.79 4.46 15.00
N GLU A 20 -7.05 3.27 15.55
CA GLU A 20 -6.02 2.29 15.87
C GLU A 20 -5.19 1.95 14.61
N HIS A 21 -3.89 1.70 14.77
CA HIS A 21 -3.06 1.17 13.70
C HIS A 21 -2.90 -0.33 13.86
N LEU A 22 -3.49 -1.10 12.95
CA LEU A 22 -3.18 -2.53 12.87
C LEU A 22 -1.94 -2.72 12.02
N SER A 23 -0.98 -3.48 12.54
CA SER A 23 0.19 -3.88 11.77
C SER A 23 -0.21 -4.87 10.68
N LYS A 24 0.46 -4.79 9.54
CA LYS A 24 0.30 -5.79 8.48
C LYS A 24 0.73 -7.16 9.03
N PRO A 25 -0.01 -8.25 8.73
CA PRO A 25 0.45 -9.58 9.07
C PRO A 25 1.79 -9.88 8.38
N GLU A 26 2.70 -10.55 9.08
CA GLU A 26 4.04 -10.86 8.59
C GLU A 26 4.15 -12.28 8.01
N PRO A 27 5.13 -12.56 7.11
CA PRO A 27 5.38 -13.90 6.59
C PRO A 27 5.76 -14.87 7.72
N SER A 28 5.31 -16.12 7.61
CA SER A 28 5.64 -17.16 8.61
C SER A 28 7.04 -17.75 8.44
N SER A 29 7.61 -17.62 7.25
CA SER A 29 8.97 -18.06 6.94
C SER A 29 10.01 -17.07 7.45
N ASP A 30 11.14 -17.59 7.90
CA ASP A 30 12.30 -16.76 8.18
C ASP A 30 12.77 -16.01 6.92
N PRO A 31 13.32 -14.79 7.08
CA PRO A 31 14.04 -14.14 6.00
C PRO A 31 15.10 -15.08 5.42
N VAL A 32 14.94 -15.37 4.13
CA VAL A 32 15.85 -16.25 3.43
C VAL A 32 17.01 -15.41 2.87
N ASP A 33 18.22 -15.68 3.33
CA ASP A 33 19.47 -15.14 2.78
C ASP A 33 20.22 -16.25 2.02
N ILE A 34 19.74 -16.58 0.81
CA ILE A 34 20.35 -17.66 0.00
C ILE A 34 21.73 -17.21 -0.53
N TRP A 35 21.98 -15.91 -0.69
CA TRP A 35 23.25 -15.34 -1.14
C TRP A 35 23.53 -14.02 -0.43
N GLU A 36 24.78 -13.79 -0.01
CA GLU A 36 25.25 -12.48 0.47
C GLU A 36 24.89 -11.38 -0.55
N ILE A 37 23.80 -10.67 -0.29
CA ILE A 37 23.22 -9.63 -1.17
C ILE A 37 24.29 -8.61 -1.59
N SER A 38 25.22 -8.30 -0.68
CA SER A 38 26.39 -7.47 -0.93
C SER A 38 27.19 -7.93 -2.15
N ARG A 39 27.43 -9.22 -2.35
CA ARG A 39 28.19 -9.72 -3.52
C ARG A 39 27.48 -9.47 -4.85
N VAL A 40 26.15 -9.50 -4.86
CA VAL A 40 25.34 -9.21 -6.06
C VAL A 40 25.32 -7.71 -6.33
N LEU A 41 25.28 -6.87 -5.29
CA LEU A 41 25.28 -5.42 -5.45
C LEU A 41 26.67 -4.85 -5.76
N ASP A 42 27.73 -5.38 -5.12
CA ASP A 42 29.10 -4.83 -5.15
C ASP A 42 29.89 -5.12 -6.42
N THR A 43 29.41 -6.02 -7.30
CA THR A 43 30.06 -6.31 -8.58
C THR A 43 29.78 -5.23 -9.63
N SER A 44 30.15 -3.99 -9.32
CA SER A 44 30.22 -2.87 -10.26
C SER A 44 31.36 -3.12 -11.25
N GLY A 45 31.06 -3.81 -12.35
CA GLY A 45 32.11 -4.22 -13.29
C GLY A 45 31.59 -4.33 -14.72
N VAL A 46 31.96 -3.34 -15.53
CA VAL A 46 31.89 -3.38 -16.99
C VAL A 46 32.57 -4.65 -17.48
N GLY A 47 31.79 -5.57 -18.06
CA GLY A 47 32.29 -6.79 -18.71
C GLY A 47 32.42 -8.01 -17.80
N GLY A 48 31.30 -8.66 -17.47
CA GLY A 48 31.28 -10.03 -16.92
C GLY A 48 30.49 -10.23 -15.63
N GLY A 49 29.87 -9.20 -15.07
CA GLY A 49 29.05 -9.31 -13.87
C GLY A 49 27.66 -9.91 -14.12
N LYS A 50 27.11 -10.59 -13.10
CA LYS A 50 25.71 -11.06 -13.07
C LYS A 50 24.76 -9.87 -13.27
N ASP A 51 24.09 -9.76 -14.42
CA ASP A 51 23.24 -8.61 -14.79
C ASP A 51 21.82 -9.02 -15.24
N ARG A 52 21.51 -10.33 -15.19
CA ARG A 52 20.24 -10.90 -15.64
C ARG A 52 19.38 -11.27 -14.44
N ALA A 53 18.32 -10.51 -14.22
CA ALA A 53 17.41 -10.67 -13.12
C ALA A 53 16.07 -11.23 -13.62
N VAL A 54 15.59 -12.34 -13.08
CA VAL A 54 14.21 -12.77 -13.34
C VAL A 54 13.27 -12.31 -12.23
N LEU A 55 12.15 -11.69 -12.61
CA LEU A 55 11.16 -11.18 -11.68
C LEU A 55 10.17 -12.28 -11.31
N PHE A 56 10.13 -12.66 -10.04
CA PHE A 56 9.26 -13.71 -9.54
C PHE A 56 8.20 -13.14 -8.58
N SER A 57 6.96 -13.01 -9.05
CA SER A 57 5.83 -12.47 -8.28
C SER A 57 5.08 -13.53 -7.47
N GLY A 58 5.40 -14.81 -7.68
CA GLY A 58 4.65 -15.95 -7.12
C GLY A 58 3.42 -16.36 -7.96
N GLY A 59 3.21 -15.74 -9.13
CA GLY A 59 2.19 -16.17 -10.10
C GLY A 59 2.66 -17.33 -10.98
N ASP A 60 1.72 -17.99 -11.66
CA ASP A 60 2.00 -19.19 -12.46
C ASP A 60 2.95 -18.92 -13.65
N ASP A 61 2.79 -17.81 -14.38
CA ASP A 61 3.72 -17.44 -15.47
C ASP A 61 5.09 -17.06 -14.92
N SER A 62 5.12 -16.30 -13.83
CA SER A 62 6.38 -15.89 -13.20
C SER A 62 7.16 -17.12 -12.70
N LEU A 63 6.48 -18.13 -12.15
CA LEU A 63 7.11 -19.39 -11.75
C LEU A 63 7.67 -20.15 -12.96
N ALA A 64 6.87 -20.28 -14.03
CA ALA A 64 7.30 -20.97 -15.25
C ALA A 64 8.49 -20.27 -15.90
N LEU A 65 8.46 -18.94 -15.97
CA LEU A 65 9.58 -18.14 -16.47
C LEU A 65 10.81 -18.26 -15.56
N THR A 66 10.66 -18.14 -14.25
CA THR A 66 11.79 -18.25 -13.32
C THR A 66 12.47 -19.60 -13.48
N HIS A 67 11.70 -20.69 -13.49
CA HIS A 67 12.25 -22.02 -13.73
C HIS A 67 12.92 -22.12 -15.10
N LEU A 68 12.26 -21.68 -16.18
CA LEU A 68 12.85 -21.69 -17.52
C LEU A 68 14.17 -20.91 -17.57
N ALA A 69 14.19 -19.71 -17.01
CA ALA A 69 15.32 -18.82 -17.09
C ALA A 69 16.50 -19.30 -16.24
N MET A 70 16.25 -19.80 -15.04
CA MET A 70 17.30 -20.29 -14.15
C MET A 70 17.89 -21.62 -14.63
N GLU A 71 17.05 -22.56 -15.08
CA GLU A 71 17.52 -23.89 -15.52
C GLU A 71 18.20 -23.89 -16.91
N ASN A 72 18.11 -22.78 -17.65
CA ASN A 72 18.75 -22.62 -18.96
C ASN A 72 19.82 -21.51 -18.95
N ASP A 73 20.32 -21.13 -17.77
CA ASP A 73 21.35 -20.09 -17.59
C ASP A 73 21.02 -18.75 -18.27
N MET A 74 19.72 -18.43 -18.42
CA MET A 74 19.25 -17.16 -18.98
C MET A 74 19.27 -16.04 -17.94
N ALA A 75 19.05 -16.38 -16.66
CA ALA A 75 19.08 -15.45 -15.53
C ALA A 75 20.16 -15.84 -14.52
N ASP A 76 20.73 -14.83 -13.87
CA ASP A 76 21.79 -15.00 -12.86
C ASP A 76 21.23 -15.07 -11.43
N PHE A 77 20.06 -14.47 -11.21
CA PHE A 77 19.37 -14.40 -9.92
C PHE A 77 17.89 -14.03 -10.08
N VAL A 78 17.15 -14.26 -9.00
CA VAL A 78 15.71 -14.05 -8.87
C VAL A 78 15.46 -12.83 -7.98
N ILE A 79 14.57 -11.94 -8.40
CA ILE A 79 14.10 -10.80 -7.61
C ILE A 79 12.61 -10.94 -7.35
N HIS A 80 12.22 -10.77 -6.09
CA HIS A 80 10.83 -10.50 -5.70
C HIS A 80 10.68 -9.06 -5.22
N LEU A 81 9.65 -8.37 -5.71
CA LEU A 81 9.34 -6.99 -5.35
C LEU A 81 8.24 -6.96 -4.30
N ALA A 82 8.59 -6.81 -3.03
CA ALA A 82 7.60 -6.72 -1.97
C ALA A 82 6.89 -5.35 -2.02
N THR A 83 5.61 -5.35 -2.35
CA THR A 83 4.81 -4.14 -2.64
C THR A 83 4.24 -3.44 -1.41
N ASN A 84 4.63 -3.85 -0.20
CA ASN A 84 4.03 -3.50 1.09
C ASN A 84 2.54 -3.85 1.25
N SER A 85 1.83 -4.22 0.19
CA SER A 85 0.44 -4.73 0.23
C SER A 85 0.34 -6.23 -0.08
N SER A 86 1.46 -6.92 -0.33
CA SER A 86 1.48 -8.36 -0.61
C SER A 86 0.89 -9.21 0.53
N LEU A 87 0.26 -10.33 0.17
CA LEU A 87 -0.11 -11.36 1.14
C LEU A 87 1.15 -12.06 1.68
N PRO A 88 1.28 -12.23 3.00
CA PRO A 88 2.44 -12.88 3.60
C PRO A 88 2.69 -14.31 3.09
N ALA A 89 1.61 -15.06 2.90
CA ALA A 89 1.66 -16.41 2.34
C ALA A 89 2.25 -16.46 0.91
N ASN A 90 2.18 -15.37 0.13
CA ASN A 90 2.85 -15.29 -1.16
C ASN A 90 4.37 -15.14 -0.99
N ILE A 91 4.81 -14.34 -0.01
CA ILE A 91 6.24 -14.18 0.31
C ILE A 91 6.82 -15.52 0.78
N ASP A 92 6.10 -16.23 1.66
CA ASP A 92 6.47 -17.57 2.12
C ASP A 92 6.64 -18.52 0.93
N TYR A 93 5.65 -18.56 0.05
CA TYR A 93 5.70 -19.38 -1.16
C TYR A 93 6.91 -19.05 -2.04
N VAL A 94 7.16 -17.78 -2.33
CA VAL A 94 8.29 -17.35 -3.17
C VAL A 94 9.62 -17.78 -2.55
N ARG A 95 9.79 -17.60 -1.23
CA ARG A 95 10.98 -18.03 -0.48
C ARG A 95 11.17 -19.54 -0.54
N GLU A 96 10.12 -20.31 -0.29
CA GLU A 96 10.16 -21.78 -0.33
C GLU A 96 10.58 -22.29 -1.70
N ILE A 97 10.06 -21.71 -2.78
CA ILE A 97 10.40 -22.10 -4.15
C ILE A 97 11.85 -21.80 -4.45
N CYS A 98 12.32 -20.57 -4.21
CA CYS A 98 13.72 -20.21 -4.45
C CYS A 98 14.67 -21.09 -3.64
N LYS A 99 14.31 -21.42 -2.38
CA LYS A 99 15.06 -22.36 -1.54
C LYS A 99 15.06 -23.77 -2.11
N LYS A 100 13.90 -24.28 -2.54
CA LYS A 100 13.75 -25.63 -3.10
C LYS A 100 14.62 -25.85 -4.34
N PHE A 101 14.72 -24.85 -5.21
CA PHE A 101 15.52 -24.92 -6.44
C PHE A 101 16.94 -24.33 -6.27
N ASN A 102 17.30 -23.90 -5.05
CA ASN A 102 18.59 -23.29 -4.74
C ASN A 102 18.95 -22.10 -5.66
N TRP A 103 17.95 -21.30 -6.02
CA TRP A 103 18.15 -20.14 -6.87
C TRP A 103 18.68 -18.95 -6.05
N PRO A 104 19.70 -18.21 -6.55
CA PRO A 104 20.13 -16.95 -5.94
C PRO A 104 18.95 -15.98 -5.90
N PHE A 105 18.54 -15.57 -4.71
CA PHE A 105 17.26 -14.89 -4.51
C PHE A 105 17.38 -13.77 -3.48
N PHE A 106 16.74 -12.64 -3.79
CA PHE A 106 16.53 -11.56 -2.82
C PHE A 106 15.19 -10.86 -3.03
N ILE A 107 14.70 -10.29 -1.93
CA ILE A 107 13.49 -9.48 -1.87
C ILE A 107 13.92 -8.02 -1.72
N ILE A 108 13.36 -7.14 -2.54
CA ILE A 108 13.50 -5.69 -2.38
C ILE A 108 12.15 -5.16 -1.91
N SER A 109 12.10 -4.45 -0.80
CA SER A 109 10.87 -3.85 -0.26
C SER A 109 10.59 -2.50 -0.90
N SER A 110 9.31 -2.17 -1.10
CA SER A 110 8.93 -0.83 -1.56
C SER A 110 9.26 0.20 -0.46
N PRO A 111 9.78 1.39 -0.82
CA PRO A 111 10.02 2.44 0.16
C PRO A 111 8.72 3.14 0.58
N MET A 112 7.59 2.82 -0.05
CA MET A 112 6.32 3.49 0.17
C MET A 112 5.38 2.57 0.94
N PRO A 113 5.07 2.86 2.22
CA PRO A 113 3.99 2.22 2.94
C PRO A 113 2.65 2.40 2.23
N PHE A 114 1.78 1.39 2.32
CA PHE A 114 0.52 1.38 1.58
C PHE A 114 -0.47 2.44 2.08
N ASP A 115 -0.59 2.60 3.39
CA ASP A 115 -1.41 3.63 4.02
C ASP A 115 -0.89 5.03 3.70
N LEU A 116 0.43 5.23 3.74
CA LEU A 116 1.06 6.50 3.39
C LEU A 116 0.78 6.92 1.95
N PHE A 117 0.83 5.97 1.01
CA PHE A 117 0.40 6.20 -0.36
C PHE A 117 -1.06 6.67 -0.41
N ALA A 118 -1.95 6.01 0.35
CA ALA A 118 -3.38 6.28 0.36
C ALA A 118 -3.74 7.61 1.08
N TYR A 119 -3.06 8.00 2.16
CA TYR A 119 -3.22 9.34 2.74
C TYR A 119 -2.94 10.42 1.69
N ARG A 120 -1.87 10.22 0.90
CA ARG A 120 -1.40 11.19 -0.07
C ARG A 120 -2.25 11.27 -1.33
N TYR A 121 -2.61 10.12 -1.89
CA TYR A 121 -3.21 10.00 -3.23
C TYR A 121 -4.58 9.35 -3.26
N ALA A 122 -5.14 8.98 -2.09
CA ALA A 122 -6.28 8.08 -1.95
C ALA A 122 -5.96 6.65 -2.43
N PHE A 123 -6.93 5.73 -2.31
CA PHE A 123 -6.74 4.39 -2.86
C PHE A 123 -6.75 4.46 -4.38
N PRO A 124 -5.81 3.76 -5.05
CA PRO A 124 -5.76 3.81 -6.49
C PRO A 124 -7.02 3.15 -7.07
N GLY A 125 -7.62 3.80 -8.06
CA GLY A 125 -8.47 3.14 -9.05
C GLY A 125 -7.66 2.88 -10.34
N PRO A 126 -8.32 2.50 -11.45
CA PRO A 126 -7.65 2.21 -12.72
C PRO A 126 -6.73 3.35 -13.20
N SER A 127 -7.20 4.59 -13.06
CA SER A 127 -6.46 5.80 -13.49
C SER A 127 -5.20 6.09 -12.68
N LEU A 128 -5.12 5.65 -11.42
CA LEU A 128 -3.99 5.86 -10.52
C LEU A 128 -3.09 4.63 -10.39
N HIS A 129 -3.41 3.52 -11.07
CA HIS A 129 -2.60 2.31 -11.01
C HIS A 129 -1.16 2.52 -11.49
N ARG A 130 -0.95 3.30 -12.55
CA ARG A 130 0.42 3.62 -13.02
C ARG A 130 1.25 4.25 -11.91
N GLN A 131 0.64 5.15 -11.13
CA GLN A 131 1.31 5.76 -9.99
C GLN A 131 1.59 4.71 -8.91
N ALA A 132 0.61 3.88 -8.53
CA ALA A 132 0.82 2.79 -7.58
C ALA A 132 1.98 1.85 -8.02
N TYR A 133 2.04 1.48 -9.30
CA TYR A 133 3.13 0.68 -9.86
C TYR A 133 4.51 1.34 -9.69
N ILE A 134 4.62 2.63 -9.97
CA ILE A 134 5.88 3.38 -9.80
C ILE A 134 6.36 3.30 -8.34
N TYR A 135 5.46 3.52 -7.38
CA TYR A 135 5.82 3.52 -5.96
C TYR A 135 6.09 2.11 -5.39
N PHE A 136 5.27 1.13 -5.76
CA PHE A 136 5.30 -0.22 -5.18
C PHE A 136 6.16 -1.23 -5.93
N LYS A 137 6.66 -0.89 -7.13
CA LYS A 137 7.52 -1.78 -7.95
C LYS A 137 8.63 -1.00 -8.67
N GLY A 138 8.28 0.10 -9.33
CA GLY A 138 9.20 0.87 -10.17
C GLY A 138 10.44 1.38 -9.42
N ARG A 139 10.25 1.87 -8.20
CA ARG A 139 11.35 2.38 -7.36
C ARG A 139 12.35 1.32 -6.94
N GLN A 140 11.90 0.10 -6.66
CA GLN A 140 12.79 -1.02 -6.36
C GLN A 140 13.65 -1.39 -7.57
N LEU A 141 13.04 -1.47 -8.76
CA LEU A 141 13.75 -1.72 -10.01
C LEU A 141 14.75 -0.60 -10.32
N GLY A 142 14.36 0.66 -10.12
CA GLY A 142 15.23 1.82 -10.28
C GLY A 142 16.39 1.82 -9.30
N TYR A 143 16.14 1.48 -8.03
CA TYR A 143 17.17 1.32 -7.02
C TYR A 143 18.19 0.26 -7.45
N PHE A 144 17.73 -0.94 -7.80
CA PHE A 144 18.61 -2.03 -8.19
C PHE A 144 19.42 -1.68 -9.45
N SER A 145 18.76 -1.12 -10.47
CA SER A 145 19.41 -0.66 -11.70
C SER A 145 20.53 0.36 -11.42
N ARG A 146 20.32 1.33 -10.52
CA ARG A 146 21.35 2.31 -10.15
C ARG A 146 22.54 1.67 -9.45
N HIS A 147 22.32 0.72 -8.55
CA HIS A 147 23.41 0.01 -7.84
C HIS A 147 24.26 -0.84 -8.80
N ARG A 148 23.69 -1.27 -9.93
CA ARG A 148 24.39 -2.00 -10.98
C ARG A 148 24.95 -1.11 -12.09
N ALA A 149 24.94 0.22 -11.92
CA ALA A 149 25.33 1.21 -12.93
C ALA A 149 24.54 1.13 -14.25
N GLY A 150 23.29 0.67 -14.19
CA GLY A 150 22.43 0.43 -15.35
C GLY A 150 22.71 -0.91 -16.03
N GLY A 151 22.09 -1.15 -17.19
CA GLY A 151 22.37 -2.33 -18.02
C GLY A 151 21.76 -3.65 -17.53
N VAL A 152 21.07 -3.64 -16.39
CA VAL A 152 20.32 -4.81 -15.89
C VAL A 152 19.27 -5.25 -16.90
N LYS A 153 19.18 -6.55 -17.11
CA LYS A 153 18.19 -7.21 -17.95
C LYS A 153 17.15 -7.87 -17.05
N TYR A 154 15.93 -7.36 -17.07
CA TYR A 154 14.81 -7.89 -16.30
C TYR A 154 13.98 -8.84 -17.16
N PHE A 155 13.95 -10.11 -16.77
CA PHE A 155 13.07 -11.11 -17.35
C PHE A 155 11.69 -11.01 -16.70
N SER A 156 10.65 -10.83 -17.51
CA SER A 156 9.27 -10.69 -17.09
C SER A 156 8.36 -11.73 -17.74
N GLY A 157 7.42 -12.27 -16.97
CA GLY A 157 6.52 -13.36 -17.38
C GLY A 157 5.37 -12.94 -18.29
N VAL A 158 5.48 -11.81 -18.96
CA VAL A 158 4.42 -11.21 -19.77
C VAL A 158 4.09 -12.05 -20.99
N ARG A 159 2.79 -12.19 -21.32
CA ARG A 159 2.34 -12.87 -22.54
C ARG A 159 1.36 -12.01 -23.35
N ARG A 160 1.40 -12.13 -24.69
CA ARG A 160 0.49 -11.44 -25.63
C ARG A 160 -0.94 -11.89 -25.45
N LEU A 161 -1.11 -13.20 -25.31
CA LEU A 161 -2.42 -13.86 -25.19
C LEU A 161 -3.15 -13.52 -23.89
N GLU A 162 -2.47 -12.90 -22.92
CA GLU A 162 -3.09 -12.40 -21.67
C GLU A 162 -3.77 -11.03 -21.86
N SER A 163 -3.40 -10.26 -22.88
CA SER A 163 -3.94 -8.91 -23.08
C SER A 163 -3.64 -8.35 -24.47
N ASP A 164 -4.68 -8.21 -25.29
CA ASP A 164 -4.59 -7.58 -26.63
C ASP A 164 -4.03 -6.14 -26.60
N ARG A 165 -4.18 -5.42 -25.49
CA ARG A 165 -3.76 -4.01 -25.37
C ARG A 165 -2.40 -3.78 -24.73
N ARG A 166 -1.96 -4.64 -23.82
CA ARG A 166 -0.55 -4.60 -23.33
C ARG A 166 0.43 -4.71 -24.50
N MET A 167 -0.03 -5.34 -25.58
CA MET A 167 0.68 -5.50 -26.83
C MET A 167 0.78 -4.26 -27.70
N GLU A 168 0.04 -3.19 -27.37
CA GLU A 168 0.23 -1.88 -28.00
C GLU A 168 1.57 -1.24 -27.58
N ASN A 169 2.08 -1.56 -26.37
CA ASN A 169 3.31 -0.98 -25.82
C ASN A 169 4.48 -1.98 -25.64
N ILE A 170 4.24 -3.27 -25.87
CA ILE A 170 5.28 -4.31 -25.90
C ILE A 170 5.49 -4.73 -27.35
N GLU A 171 6.37 -4.01 -28.02
CA GLU A 171 6.60 -4.21 -29.46
C GLU A 171 7.42 -5.48 -29.75
N ALA A 172 8.16 -5.99 -28.77
CA ALA A 172 9.09 -7.09 -28.96
C ALA A 172 9.35 -7.90 -27.67
N GLU A 173 9.92 -9.09 -27.84
CA GLU A 173 10.47 -9.91 -26.76
C GLU A 173 11.56 -9.18 -25.97
N VAL A 174 12.25 -8.22 -26.60
CA VAL A 174 13.31 -7.39 -26.00
C VAL A 174 12.95 -5.92 -26.16
N GLN A 175 12.90 -5.18 -25.05
CA GLN A 175 12.58 -3.75 -25.05
C GLN A 175 13.55 -2.99 -24.16
N TYR A 176 14.03 -1.83 -24.64
CA TYR A 176 14.88 -0.96 -23.85
C TYR A 176 14.04 0.06 -23.08
N GLU A 177 14.31 0.20 -21.79
CA GLU A 177 13.70 1.18 -20.90
C GLU A 177 14.70 2.31 -20.63
N ASP A 178 14.27 3.57 -20.78
CA ASP A 178 15.03 4.75 -20.34
C ASP A 178 14.13 5.69 -19.51
N PRO A 179 14.61 6.23 -18.37
CA PRO A 179 13.84 7.19 -17.57
C PRO A 179 13.43 8.45 -18.32
N SER A 180 14.19 8.87 -19.34
CA SER A 180 13.84 10.01 -20.21
C SER A 180 12.56 9.78 -21.02
N ASN A 181 12.15 8.52 -21.22
CA ASN A 181 10.93 8.14 -21.92
C ASN A 181 9.79 7.75 -20.96
N GLY A 182 9.85 8.21 -19.70
CA GLY A 182 8.84 7.91 -18.69
C GLY A 182 9.01 6.54 -18.02
N GLY A 183 10.16 5.89 -18.24
CA GLY A 183 10.51 4.63 -17.63
C GLY A 183 11.01 4.74 -16.19
N ASN A 184 11.05 3.62 -15.47
CA ASN A 184 11.45 3.60 -14.05
C ASN A 184 12.94 3.35 -13.82
N PHE A 185 13.65 2.88 -14.84
CA PHE A 185 15.07 2.52 -14.77
C PHE A 185 15.71 2.57 -16.15
N ARG A 186 17.03 2.43 -16.22
CA ARG A 186 17.77 2.27 -17.47
C ARG A 186 18.19 0.81 -17.64
N GLY A 187 17.65 0.12 -18.64
CA GLY A 187 17.95 -1.30 -18.84
C GLY A 187 17.05 -1.98 -19.86
N TRP A 188 16.99 -3.30 -19.79
CA TRP A 188 16.27 -4.12 -20.76
C TRP A 188 15.15 -4.89 -20.10
N TRP A 189 13.99 -4.91 -20.73
CA TRP A 189 12.93 -5.89 -20.51
C TRP A 189 13.10 -7.05 -21.47
N LEU A 190 13.03 -8.27 -20.95
CA LEU A 190 13.06 -9.52 -21.71
C LEU A 190 11.81 -10.32 -21.37
N SER A 191 11.02 -10.71 -22.36
CA SER A 191 9.76 -11.44 -22.16
C SER A 191 9.74 -12.77 -22.94
N PRO A 192 10.49 -13.80 -22.51
CA PRO A 192 10.59 -15.07 -23.26
C PRO A 192 9.27 -15.84 -23.40
N LEU A 193 8.29 -15.52 -22.55
CA LEU A 193 6.97 -16.16 -22.59
C LEU A 193 5.98 -15.41 -23.50
N ILE A 194 6.40 -14.34 -24.18
CA ILE A 194 5.50 -13.40 -24.88
C ILE A 194 4.48 -14.12 -25.77
N ASP A 195 4.88 -15.09 -26.58
CA ASP A 195 3.98 -15.82 -27.50
C ASP A 195 3.50 -17.19 -26.95
N LYS A 196 3.64 -17.45 -25.65
CA LYS A 196 3.19 -18.71 -25.04
C LYS A 196 1.74 -18.64 -24.58
N SER A 197 1.00 -19.72 -24.78
CA SER A 197 -0.39 -19.87 -24.31
C SER A 197 -0.47 -20.40 -22.88
N ASP A 198 -1.65 -20.31 -22.27
CA ASP A 198 -1.95 -20.83 -20.93
C ASP A 198 -1.73 -22.34 -20.89
N GLU A 199 -2.14 -23.02 -21.97
CA GLU A 199 -1.89 -24.44 -22.14
C GLU A 199 -0.38 -24.76 -22.16
N TRP A 200 0.44 -23.89 -22.77
CA TRP A 200 1.90 -24.06 -22.73
C TRP A 200 2.42 -23.94 -21.30
N VAL A 201 1.99 -22.91 -20.55
CA VAL A 201 2.39 -22.68 -19.16
C VAL A 201 1.97 -23.85 -18.29
N ALA A 202 0.72 -24.30 -18.39
CA ALA A 202 0.20 -25.45 -17.67
C ALA A 202 0.97 -26.74 -17.98
N LYS A 203 1.23 -27.03 -19.28
CA LYS A 203 2.02 -28.20 -19.69
C LYS A 203 3.47 -28.10 -19.22
N TYR A 204 4.09 -26.93 -19.27
CA TYR A 204 5.46 -26.71 -18.80
C TYR A 204 5.54 -26.99 -17.30
N ARG A 205 4.66 -26.37 -16.50
CA ARG A 205 4.59 -26.59 -15.06
C ARG A 205 4.33 -28.05 -14.70
N GLY A 206 3.43 -28.72 -15.42
CA GLY A 206 3.15 -30.14 -15.23
C GLY A 206 4.37 -31.03 -15.50
N ARG A 207 5.09 -30.78 -16.61
CA ARG A 207 6.32 -31.51 -16.96
C ARG A 207 7.44 -31.33 -15.93
N HIS A 208 7.55 -30.15 -15.34
CA HIS A 208 8.60 -29.81 -14.37
C HIS A 208 8.15 -29.92 -12.91
N ASN A 209 6.94 -30.44 -12.65
CA ASN A 209 6.37 -30.59 -11.31
C ASN A 209 6.41 -29.29 -10.47
N LEU A 210 6.10 -28.16 -11.10
CA LEU A 210 6.17 -26.84 -10.49
C LEU A 210 4.94 -26.58 -9.60
N PRO A 211 5.10 -26.47 -8.27
CA PRO A 211 3.97 -26.40 -7.34
C PRO A 211 3.22 -25.07 -7.48
N ARG A 212 1.88 -25.12 -7.50
CA ARG A 212 1.03 -23.92 -7.57
C ARG A 212 1.08 -23.14 -6.26
N ASN A 213 1.10 -21.82 -6.35
CA ASN A 213 1.02 -20.93 -5.19
C ASN A 213 -0.28 -21.20 -4.40
N PRO A 214 -0.20 -21.43 -3.07
CA PRO A 214 -1.39 -21.63 -2.24
C PRO A 214 -2.35 -20.43 -2.25
N VAL A 215 -1.84 -19.21 -2.39
CA VAL A 215 -2.66 -17.99 -2.52
C VAL A 215 -3.44 -18.02 -3.83
N ALA A 216 -2.76 -18.27 -4.95
CA ALA A 216 -3.41 -18.37 -6.26
C ALA A 216 -4.50 -19.45 -6.31
N ARG A 217 -4.33 -20.57 -5.59
CA ARG A 217 -5.39 -21.60 -5.48
C ARG A 217 -6.63 -21.12 -4.73
N LYS A 218 -6.50 -20.20 -3.78
CA LYS A 218 -7.60 -19.73 -2.93
C LYS A 218 -8.34 -18.55 -3.55
N ILE A 219 -7.61 -17.63 -4.18
CA ILE A 219 -8.12 -16.33 -4.64
C ILE A 219 -7.84 -16.04 -6.12
N HIS A 220 -7.39 -17.04 -6.88
CA HIS A 220 -7.19 -16.93 -8.34
C HIS A 220 -6.20 -15.83 -8.77
N ARG A 221 -5.25 -15.47 -7.90
CA ARG A 221 -4.18 -14.50 -8.16
C ARG A 221 -2.98 -14.72 -7.23
N SER A 222 -1.78 -14.27 -7.62
CA SER A 222 -0.55 -14.51 -6.85
C SER A 222 -0.56 -13.93 -5.44
N GLY A 223 -1.27 -12.82 -5.23
CA GLY A 223 -1.26 -12.08 -3.97
C GLY A 223 -0.03 -11.20 -3.76
N ASP A 224 0.69 -10.89 -4.84
CA ASP A 224 1.88 -10.03 -4.86
C ASP A 224 1.57 -8.55 -4.53
N CYS A 225 0.42 -8.04 -4.95
CA CYS A 225 -0.03 -6.68 -4.68
C CYS A 225 -1.54 -6.66 -4.34
N PHE A 226 -1.93 -5.89 -3.33
CA PHE A 226 -3.33 -5.64 -2.96
C PHE A 226 -3.67 -4.14 -3.02
N CYS A 227 -3.09 -3.40 -3.97
CA CYS A 227 -3.56 -2.02 -4.21
C CYS A 227 -5.02 -1.95 -4.67
N LEU A 228 -5.58 -3.08 -5.17
CA LEU A 228 -6.95 -3.24 -5.66
C LEU A 228 -7.37 -2.15 -6.66
N ALA A 229 -6.42 -1.59 -7.40
CA ALA A 229 -6.70 -0.55 -8.39
C ALA A 229 -7.73 -0.95 -9.45
N TYR A 230 -7.87 -2.24 -9.71
CA TYR A 230 -8.86 -2.82 -10.61
C TYR A 230 -9.75 -3.86 -9.94
N GLY A 231 -9.61 -4.03 -8.62
CA GLY A 231 -10.41 -4.99 -7.87
C GLY A 231 -11.83 -4.46 -7.72
N HIS A 232 -12.80 -5.37 -7.75
CA HIS A 232 -14.16 -5.06 -7.33
C HIS A 232 -14.30 -5.41 -5.85
N ARG A 233 -14.46 -4.41 -4.98
CA ARG A 233 -14.45 -4.64 -3.53
C ARG A 233 -15.49 -5.64 -3.06
N ASP A 234 -16.67 -5.69 -3.69
CA ASP A 234 -17.76 -6.59 -3.26
C ASP A 234 -17.47 -8.07 -3.54
N GLU A 235 -16.43 -8.35 -4.34
CA GLU A 235 -15.99 -9.71 -4.65
C GLU A 235 -14.63 -9.99 -4.01
N GLU A 236 -13.65 -9.14 -4.33
CA GLU A 236 -12.25 -9.34 -3.94
C GLU A 236 -12.05 -9.21 -2.44
N LEU A 237 -12.70 -8.22 -1.80
CA LEU A 237 -12.57 -8.03 -0.35
C LEU A 237 -13.32 -9.12 0.40
N VAL A 238 -14.49 -9.54 -0.09
CA VAL A 238 -15.26 -10.65 0.50
C VAL A 238 -14.48 -11.96 0.42
N ASN A 239 -13.87 -12.25 -0.73
CA ASN A 239 -13.02 -13.43 -0.89
C ASN A 239 -11.80 -13.34 0.04
N LEU A 240 -11.18 -12.17 0.15
CA LEU A 240 -10.05 -11.95 1.05
C LEU A 240 -10.43 -12.17 2.52
N GLN A 241 -11.55 -11.62 2.98
CA GLN A 241 -12.08 -11.83 4.34
C GLN A 241 -12.31 -13.32 4.63
N ALA A 242 -12.83 -14.07 3.65
CA ALA A 242 -13.11 -15.49 3.81
C ALA A 242 -11.83 -16.36 3.83
N LYS A 243 -10.75 -15.94 3.16
CA LYS A 243 -9.55 -16.79 2.95
C LYS A 243 -8.32 -16.34 3.74
N PHE A 244 -8.25 -15.06 4.09
CA PHE A 244 -7.14 -14.38 4.77
C PHE A 244 -7.68 -13.25 5.68
N PRO A 245 -8.43 -13.59 6.75
CA PRO A 245 -9.16 -12.62 7.57
C PRO A 245 -8.27 -11.53 8.16
N ASP A 246 -7.12 -11.87 8.75
CA ASP A 246 -6.20 -10.91 9.38
C ASP A 246 -5.68 -9.86 8.37
N HIS A 247 -5.44 -10.29 7.12
CA HIS A 247 -5.00 -9.37 6.07
C HIS A 247 -6.14 -8.47 5.60
N ALA A 248 -7.38 -8.99 5.55
CA ALA A 248 -8.55 -8.18 5.24
C ALA A 248 -8.85 -7.17 6.35
N GLU A 249 -8.69 -7.55 7.61
CA GLU A 249 -8.83 -6.68 8.78
C GLU A 249 -7.82 -5.54 8.73
N TRP A 250 -6.54 -5.85 8.46
CA TRP A 250 -5.50 -4.84 8.24
C TRP A 250 -5.85 -3.85 7.11
N LEU A 251 -6.33 -4.35 5.96
CA LEU A 251 -6.73 -3.49 4.84
C LEU A 251 -7.93 -2.60 5.19
N LEU A 252 -8.91 -3.12 5.94
CA LEU A 252 -10.08 -2.36 6.37
C LEU A 252 -9.74 -1.31 7.42
N ASN A 253 -8.83 -1.63 8.34
CA ASN A 253 -8.25 -0.65 9.26
C ASN A 253 -7.51 0.46 8.49
N THR A 254 -6.71 0.09 7.48
CA THR A 254 -6.05 1.06 6.60
C THR A 254 -7.08 1.94 5.87
N GLU A 255 -8.16 1.36 5.35
CA GLU A 255 -9.28 2.10 4.72
C GLU A 255 -9.88 3.14 5.67
N GLN A 256 -10.19 2.74 6.92
CA GLN A 256 -10.74 3.64 7.92
C GLN A 256 -9.79 4.78 8.30
N ARG A 257 -8.51 4.48 8.51
CA ARG A 257 -7.48 5.51 8.80
C ARG A 257 -7.35 6.52 7.67
N VAL A 258 -7.42 6.05 6.41
CA VAL A 258 -7.38 6.93 5.24
C VAL A 258 -8.63 7.80 5.17
N GLN A 259 -9.81 7.24 5.44
CA GLN A 259 -11.06 8.00 5.53
C GLN A 259 -10.98 9.09 6.61
N GLU A 260 -10.43 8.77 7.78
CA GLU A 260 -10.22 9.73 8.84
C GLU A 260 -9.31 10.89 8.41
N TYR A 261 -8.09 10.59 7.95
CA TYR A 261 -7.13 11.60 7.52
C TYR A 261 -7.69 12.47 6.39
N ARG A 262 -8.24 11.83 5.35
CA ARG A 262 -8.77 12.54 4.19
C ARG A 262 -10.03 13.31 4.51
N GLY A 263 -10.85 12.83 5.43
CA GLY A 263 -11.98 13.57 5.98
C GLY A 263 -11.56 14.91 6.55
N ARG A 264 -10.49 14.95 7.36
CA ARG A 264 -9.92 16.22 7.87
C ARG A 264 -9.35 17.10 6.77
N VAL A 265 -8.72 16.52 5.75
CA VAL A 265 -8.28 17.27 4.57
C VAL A 265 -9.46 17.91 3.83
N TYR A 266 -10.58 17.19 3.71
CA TYR A 266 -11.78 17.71 3.06
C TYR A 266 -12.47 18.78 3.92
N LEU A 267 -12.47 18.66 5.24
CA LEU A 267 -12.95 19.73 6.12
C LEU A 267 -12.11 21.01 5.96
N LEU A 268 -10.78 20.87 5.86
CA LEU A 268 -9.92 22.02 5.55
C LEU A 268 -10.29 22.67 4.20
N GLU A 269 -10.57 21.86 3.17
CA GLU A 269 -10.98 22.34 1.85
C GLU A 269 -12.35 23.04 1.90
N ASP A 270 -13.30 22.50 2.65
CA ASP A 270 -14.67 23.02 2.78
C ASP A 270 -14.71 24.32 3.62
N GLU A 271 -14.01 24.36 4.77
CA GLU A 271 -14.06 25.45 5.75
C GLU A 271 -13.06 26.58 5.45
N HIS A 272 -11.91 26.24 4.85
CA HIS A 272 -10.81 27.16 4.59
C HIS A 272 -10.21 26.98 3.19
N PRO A 273 -10.99 27.17 2.11
CA PRO A 273 -10.56 26.88 0.74
C PRO A 273 -9.29 27.65 0.30
N ASP A 274 -9.14 28.91 0.72
CA ASP A 274 -7.97 29.72 0.40
C ASP A 274 -6.69 29.14 1.04
N ILE A 275 -6.79 28.73 2.30
CA ILE A 275 -5.67 28.12 3.05
C ILE A 275 -5.35 26.73 2.49
N TYR A 276 -6.37 25.96 2.07
CA TYR A 276 -6.17 24.67 1.42
C TYR A 276 -5.33 24.78 0.13
N GLU A 277 -5.61 25.78 -0.70
CA GLU A 277 -4.85 26.05 -1.93
C GLU A 277 -3.42 26.52 -1.61
N GLU A 278 -3.24 27.40 -0.62
CA GLU A 278 -1.92 27.85 -0.18
C GLU A 278 -1.06 26.68 0.36
N VAL A 279 -1.62 25.86 1.26
CA VAL A 279 -1.02 24.62 1.76
C VAL A 279 -0.67 23.67 0.60
N SER A 280 -1.52 23.61 -0.43
CA SER A 280 -1.27 22.79 -1.62
C SER A 280 -0.17 23.32 -2.52
N SER A 281 0.04 24.62 -2.55
CA SER A 281 1.18 25.26 -3.20
C SER A 281 2.48 25.02 -2.41
N LEU A 282 2.48 25.31 -1.11
CA LEU A 282 3.64 25.17 -0.21
C LEU A 282 4.17 23.73 -0.21
N ARG A 283 3.27 22.74 -0.16
CA ARG A 283 3.64 21.32 -0.26
C ARG A 283 4.50 21.01 -1.49
N LYS A 284 4.30 21.69 -2.63
CA LYS A 284 5.04 21.41 -3.87
C LYS A 284 6.47 21.99 -3.87
N GLN A 285 6.82 22.83 -2.89
CA GLN A 285 8.11 23.51 -2.82
C GLN A 285 9.23 22.61 -2.26
N THR A 286 8.87 21.56 -1.52
CA THR A 286 9.81 20.59 -0.94
C THR A 286 9.64 19.21 -1.57
N LYS A 287 10.74 18.45 -1.63
CA LYS A 287 10.76 17.06 -2.11
C LYS A 287 11.47 16.18 -1.06
N PRO A 288 10.87 15.05 -0.64
CA PRO A 288 9.52 14.60 -0.98
C PRO A 288 8.45 15.54 -0.43
N ASN A 289 7.36 15.76 -1.17
CA ASN A 289 6.34 16.71 -0.71
C ASN A 289 5.73 16.25 0.63
N PRO A 290 5.64 17.08 1.68
CA PRO A 290 5.06 16.71 2.97
C PRO A 290 3.54 16.45 2.88
N MET A 291 2.91 15.92 3.93
CA MET A 291 1.45 15.81 3.98
C MET A 291 0.78 17.18 4.09
N ARG A 292 -0.47 17.28 3.63
CA ARG A 292 -1.27 18.52 3.70
C ARG A 292 -1.36 19.03 5.13
N LEU A 293 -1.75 18.16 6.06
CA LEU A 293 -1.94 18.56 7.45
C LEU A 293 -0.61 18.81 8.18
N THR A 294 0.51 18.27 7.70
CA THR A 294 1.85 18.65 8.19
C THR A 294 2.19 20.09 7.83
N VAL A 295 1.94 20.50 6.58
CA VAL A 295 2.15 21.90 6.17
C VAL A 295 1.18 22.82 6.92
N LEU A 296 -0.08 22.41 7.06
CA LEU A 296 -1.07 23.17 7.84
C LEU A 296 -0.60 23.37 9.30
N LYS A 297 -0.08 22.32 9.95
CA LYS A 297 0.45 22.40 11.32
C LYS A 297 1.56 23.43 11.48
N ASN A 298 2.46 23.48 10.51
CA ASN A 298 3.63 24.37 10.56
C ASN A 298 3.27 25.82 10.27
N GLU A 299 2.41 26.05 9.29
CA GLU A 299 2.14 27.39 8.74
C GLU A 299 0.89 28.04 9.35
N TYR A 300 -0.08 27.23 9.78
CA TYR A 300 -1.38 27.67 10.32
C TYR A 300 -1.78 26.84 11.55
N PRO A 301 -0.99 26.84 12.64
CA PRO A 301 -1.22 25.96 13.80
C PRO A 301 -2.62 26.09 14.40
N GLY A 302 -3.20 27.30 14.47
CA GLY A 302 -4.55 27.48 14.99
C GLY A 302 -5.66 26.84 14.13
N ILE A 303 -5.50 26.85 12.80
CA ILE A 303 -6.43 26.16 11.89
C ILE A 303 -6.20 24.65 11.97
N PHE A 304 -4.93 24.23 12.06
CA PHE A 304 -4.59 22.83 12.28
C PHE A 304 -5.24 22.27 13.54
N ASP A 305 -5.13 22.98 14.67
CA ASP A 305 -5.70 22.54 15.95
C ASP A 305 -7.23 22.39 15.83
N SER A 306 -7.91 23.31 15.15
CA SER A 306 -9.35 23.21 14.87
C SER A 306 -9.69 21.97 14.05
N ILE A 307 -8.98 21.74 12.95
CA ILE A 307 -9.21 20.58 12.05
C ILE A 307 -8.85 19.25 12.73
N ALA A 308 -7.78 19.23 13.53
CA ALA A 308 -7.34 18.05 14.27
C ALA A 308 -8.30 17.71 15.43
N ALA A 309 -8.92 18.72 16.05
CA ALA A 309 -9.88 18.56 17.13
C ALA A 309 -11.25 18.03 16.69
N VAL A 310 -11.56 18.02 15.38
CA VAL A 310 -12.78 17.40 14.85
C VAL A 310 -12.86 15.95 15.30
N ASP A 311 -14.06 15.57 15.77
CA ASP A 311 -14.35 14.21 16.23
C ASP A 311 -13.95 13.17 15.17
N LYS A 312 -13.36 12.07 15.64
CA LYS A 312 -12.86 10.99 14.79
C LYS A 312 -13.95 10.42 13.89
N GLU A 313 -15.14 10.16 14.43
CA GLU A 313 -16.23 9.58 13.64
C GLU A 313 -16.74 10.59 12.61
N GLN A 314 -16.85 11.87 12.98
CA GLN A 314 -17.20 12.93 12.02
C GLN A 314 -16.18 13.01 10.86
N ALA A 315 -14.88 12.98 11.16
CA ALA A 315 -13.83 12.96 10.15
C ALA A 315 -13.94 11.72 9.24
N ILE A 316 -14.14 10.53 9.80
CA ILE A 316 -14.34 9.29 9.03
C ILE A 316 -15.57 9.41 8.11
N GLN A 317 -16.71 9.89 8.61
CA GLN A 317 -17.91 10.06 7.79
C GLN A 317 -17.67 11.06 6.65
N ARG A 318 -16.95 12.16 6.90
CA ARG A 318 -16.61 13.11 5.84
C ARG A 318 -15.71 12.49 4.77
N GLY A 319 -14.73 11.68 5.16
CA GLY A 319 -13.87 10.95 4.23
C GLY A 319 -14.63 9.92 3.41
N ARG A 320 -15.62 9.26 4.01
CA ARG A 320 -16.51 8.28 3.37
C ARG A 320 -17.39 8.85 2.27
N LEU A 321 -17.51 10.17 2.14
CA LEU A 321 -18.21 10.80 1.02
C LEU A 321 -17.44 10.68 -0.29
N ASP A 322 -16.11 10.52 -0.26
CA ASP A 322 -15.28 10.38 -1.45
C ASP A 322 -15.03 8.89 -1.78
N GLU A 323 -15.38 8.48 -2.99
CA GLU A 323 -15.23 7.10 -3.45
C GLU A 323 -13.76 6.63 -3.41
N THR A 324 -12.80 7.54 -3.62
CA THR A 324 -11.37 7.21 -3.65
C THR A 324 -10.82 6.89 -2.26
N CYS A 325 -11.58 7.19 -1.19
CA CYS A 325 -11.25 6.77 0.19
C CYS A 325 -11.67 5.31 0.48
N TYR A 326 -12.14 4.58 -0.52
CA TYR A 326 -12.46 3.15 -0.41
C TYR A 326 -11.49 2.30 -1.22
N ILE A 327 -11.00 1.21 -0.62
CA ILE A 327 -10.19 0.27 -1.36
C ILE A 327 -11.05 -0.47 -2.40
N GLY A 328 -10.53 -0.65 -3.62
CA GLY A 328 -11.28 -1.29 -4.71
C GLY A 328 -12.52 -0.51 -5.15
N HIS A 329 -12.48 0.83 -5.10
CA HIS A 329 -13.59 1.70 -5.50
C HIS A 329 -13.88 1.69 -7.00
N GLY A 330 -12.83 1.63 -7.82
CA GLY A 330 -12.87 1.74 -9.28
C GLY A 330 -13.07 0.39 -9.97
N GLY A 331 -14.10 -0.35 -9.59
CA GLY A 331 -14.39 -1.68 -10.11
C GLY A 331 -14.67 -1.69 -11.62
N MET A 332 -14.14 -2.69 -12.33
CA MET A 332 -14.75 -3.14 -13.59
C MET A 332 -16.06 -3.85 -13.28
N SER A 333 -17.03 -3.81 -14.20
CA SER A 333 -18.31 -4.49 -13.99
C SER A 333 -18.10 -6.00 -13.83
N HIS A 334 -19.01 -6.68 -13.12
CA HIS A 334 -18.94 -8.12 -12.85
C HIS A 334 -18.86 -8.99 -14.12
N THR A 335 -19.43 -8.54 -15.25
CA THR A 335 -19.32 -9.26 -16.54
C THR A 335 -17.94 -9.00 -17.17
N ASP A 336 -17.50 -7.75 -17.23
CA ASP A 336 -16.18 -7.39 -17.77
C ASP A 336 -15.05 -8.00 -16.94
N LEU A 337 -15.22 -8.05 -15.62
CA LEU A 337 -14.27 -8.64 -14.68
C LEU A 337 -14.26 -10.15 -14.81
N ARG A 338 -15.40 -10.83 -14.96
CA ARG A 338 -15.43 -12.28 -15.16
C ARG A 338 -14.89 -12.71 -16.51
N GLU A 339 -15.20 -12.00 -17.60
CA GLU A 339 -14.61 -12.27 -18.92
C GLU A 339 -13.09 -12.08 -18.86
N ARG A 340 -12.62 -11.01 -18.21
CA ARG A 340 -11.17 -10.74 -18.08
C ARG A 340 -10.46 -11.63 -17.06
N ILE A 341 -11.10 -12.07 -15.97
CA ILE A 341 -10.51 -13.00 -14.99
C ILE A 341 -10.54 -14.44 -15.52
N ALA A 342 -11.61 -14.84 -16.20
CA ALA A 342 -11.70 -16.17 -16.82
C ALA A 342 -10.65 -16.37 -17.92
N ASP A 343 -10.30 -15.29 -18.64
CA ASP A 343 -9.24 -15.29 -19.65
C ASP A 343 -7.85 -14.95 -19.09
N ALA A 344 -7.74 -14.38 -17.88
CA ALA A 344 -6.46 -13.95 -17.28
C ALA A 344 -6.20 -14.55 -15.89
N ASP A 345 -6.23 -15.89 -15.79
CA ASP A 345 -5.83 -16.65 -14.58
C ASP A 345 -4.31 -16.49 -14.24
N SER A 346 -3.66 -15.46 -14.78
CA SER A 346 -2.23 -15.27 -14.78
C SER A 346 -1.86 -13.77 -14.92
N CYS A 347 -1.19 -13.25 -13.89
CA CYS A 347 -0.63 -11.88 -13.73
C CYS A 347 -1.57 -10.69 -13.41
N GLN A 348 -1.29 -10.04 -12.26
CA GLN A 348 -1.86 -8.75 -11.80
C GLN A 348 -1.53 -7.52 -12.69
N GLN A 349 -1.05 -7.72 -13.92
CA GLN A 349 -0.59 -6.66 -14.83
C GLN A 349 -1.51 -6.44 -16.04
N THR A 350 -2.50 -7.31 -16.28
CA THR A 350 -3.35 -7.32 -17.48
C THR A 350 -4.35 -6.17 -17.60
N LEU A 351 -4.43 -5.29 -16.59
CA LEU A 351 -5.49 -4.29 -16.49
C LEU A 351 -5.04 -2.87 -16.86
N CYS A 352 -3.75 -2.70 -17.21
CA CYS A 352 -3.10 -1.39 -17.25
C CYS A 352 -3.53 -0.46 -18.40
N GLU A 353 -4.02 -0.97 -19.54
CA GLU A 353 -4.29 -0.13 -20.73
C GLU A 353 -5.64 -0.40 -21.42
N THR A 354 -6.42 -1.36 -20.93
CA THR A 354 -7.76 -1.71 -21.45
C THR A 354 -8.89 -0.76 -21.04
N CYS A 355 -8.60 0.34 -20.33
CA CYS A 355 -9.61 1.21 -19.71
C CYS A 355 -9.88 2.53 -20.45
N GLN A 356 -9.78 2.56 -21.79
CA GLN A 356 -10.39 3.66 -22.57
C GLN A 356 -11.94 3.61 -22.54
N GLY A 357 -12.52 2.51 -22.05
CA GLY A 357 -13.89 2.51 -21.53
C GLY A 357 -13.85 2.80 -20.03
N ARG A 358 -14.52 3.86 -19.57
CA ARG A 358 -14.65 4.14 -18.14
C ARG A 358 -15.26 2.90 -17.46
N ALA A 359 -14.46 2.20 -16.65
CA ALA A 359 -14.98 1.54 -15.47
C ALA A 359 -15.62 2.65 -14.62
N SER A 360 -16.89 2.91 -14.90
CA SER A 360 -17.61 4.13 -14.51
C SER A 360 -18.54 3.91 -13.34
N GLN A 361 -18.59 2.68 -12.82
CA GLN A 361 -19.53 2.30 -11.79
C GLN A 361 -18.78 2.05 -10.50
N VAL A 362 -18.84 3.04 -9.63
CA VAL A 362 -18.57 2.91 -8.20
C VAL A 362 -19.33 1.71 -7.65
N ALA A 363 -18.65 0.86 -6.89
CA ALA A 363 -19.24 -0.33 -6.30
C ALA A 363 -20.51 0.00 -5.49
N ALA A 364 -21.50 -0.88 -5.52
CA ALA A 364 -22.79 -0.64 -4.88
C ALA A 364 -22.66 -0.47 -3.35
N SER A 365 -21.71 -1.18 -2.73
CA SER A 365 -21.41 -1.00 -1.31
C SER A 365 -20.81 0.37 -0.99
N VAL A 366 -19.96 0.92 -1.87
CA VAL A 366 -19.41 2.29 -1.71
C VAL A 366 -20.53 3.30 -1.77
N LYS A 367 -21.41 3.23 -2.78
CA LYS A 367 -22.56 4.15 -2.90
C LYS A 367 -23.46 4.12 -1.66
N ARG A 368 -23.73 2.93 -1.13
CA ARG A 368 -24.54 2.77 0.09
C ARG A 368 -23.86 3.41 1.30
N ARG A 369 -22.56 3.18 1.48
CA ARG A 369 -21.79 3.77 2.58
C ARG A 369 -21.66 5.29 2.45
N GLN A 370 -21.55 5.82 1.24
CA GLN A 370 -21.61 7.27 0.98
C GLN A 370 -22.96 7.86 1.42
N GLN A 371 -24.08 7.19 1.10
CA GLN A 371 -25.42 7.62 1.53
C GLN A 371 -25.60 7.55 3.04
N GLU A 372 -25.15 6.46 3.67
CA GLU A 372 -25.15 6.29 5.13
C GLU A 372 -24.30 7.37 5.82
N ALA A 373 -23.12 7.68 5.27
CA ALA A 373 -22.24 8.72 5.80
C ALA A 373 -22.83 10.12 5.66
N ALA A 374 -23.47 10.43 4.53
CA ALA A 374 -24.15 11.71 4.31
C ALA A 374 -25.29 11.91 5.32
N ALA A 375 -26.13 10.88 5.52
CA ALA A 375 -27.21 10.92 6.50
C ALA A 375 -26.68 11.13 7.93
N ALA A 376 -25.60 10.42 8.31
CA ALA A 376 -24.99 10.57 9.63
C ALA A 376 -24.41 11.98 9.88
N LEU A 377 -23.84 12.61 8.86
CA LEU A 377 -23.35 13.99 8.98
C LEU A 377 -24.49 14.99 9.14
N GLU A 378 -25.59 14.83 8.38
CA GLU A 378 -26.78 15.68 8.52
C GLU A 378 -27.40 15.59 9.92
N GLU A 379 -27.51 14.37 10.48
CA GLU A 379 -28.01 14.16 11.84
C GLU A 379 -27.15 14.88 12.91
N ASN A 380 -25.82 14.80 12.77
CA ASN A 380 -24.90 15.49 13.69
C ASN A 380 -25.03 17.02 13.61
N THR A 381 -25.19 17.58 12.42
CA THR A 381 -25.41 19.03 12.25
C THR A 381 -26.72 19.49 12.90
N ILE A 382 -27.78 18.68 12.80
CA ILE A 382 -29.08 18.98 13.43
C ILE A 382 -28.97 18.92 14.97
N GLN A 383 -28.25 17.94 15.53
CA GLN A 383 -28.08 17.85 16.98
C GLN A 383 -27.28 19.02 17.55
N GLN A 384 -26.22 19.46 16.87
CA GLN A 384 -25.43 20.63 17.29
C GLN A 384 -26.26 21.92 17.30
N THR A 385 -27.19 22.09 16.35
CA THR A 385 -28.05 23.29 16.25
C THR A 385 -29.23 23.28 17.23
N ILE A 386 -29.64 22.13 17.76
CA ILE A 386 -30.77 22.02 18.69
C ILE A 386 -30.38 22.19 20.16
N THR A 387 -29.10 22.03 20.53
CA THR A 387 -28.63 22.36 21.89
C THR A 387 -28.78 23.87 22.14
N PRO A 388 -29.82 24.34 22.87
CA PRO A 388 -29.95 25.74 23.15
C PRO A 388 -28.88 26.10 24.18
N GLU A 389 -28.19 27.21 23.98
CA GLU A 389 -27.46 27.87 25.05
C GLU A 389 -28.43 28.08 26.22
N THR A 390 -28.45 27.18 27.19
CA THR A 390 -28.95 27.51 28.51
C THR A 390 -27.96 28.52 29.06
N GLU A 391 -28.20 29.79 28.76
CA GLU A 391 -27.73 30.93 29.52
C GLU A 391 -28.01 30.65 31.00
N THR A 392 -27.01 30.11 31.69
CA THR A 392 -26.94 30.23 33.13
C THR A 392 -26.68 31.71 33.41
N ASP A 393 -27.77 32.44 33.60
CA ASP A 393 -27.83 33.77 34.21
C ASP A 393 -27.26 33.66 35.64
N SER A 394 -25.92 33.67 35.75
CA SER A 394 -25.22 33.81 37.03
C SER A 394 -25.24 35.28 37.41
N ARG A 395 -26.38 35.72 37.94
CA ARG A 395 -26.47 36.96 38.70
C ARG A 395 -25.41 36.97 39.80
N GLN A 396 -24.59 38.00 39.72
CA GLN A 396 -23.66 38.47 40.74
C GLN A 396 -24.27 38.41 42.15
N GLN A 397 -23.60 37.71 43.07
CA GLN A 397 -23.58 38.10 44.48
C GLN A 397 -22.13 38.25 44.92
N HIS A 398 -21.71 39.51 44.99
CA HIS A 398 -20.61 39.97 45.82
C HIS A 398 -20.84 39.57 47.28
N CYS A 399 -19.88 38.89 47.89
CA CYS A 399 -19.55 39.07 49.30
C CYS A 399 -18.13 38.55 49.58
N GLU A 400 -17.22 39.47 49.86
CA GLU A 400 -15.98 39.29 50.61
C GLU A 400 -16.04 40.24 51.83
N PRO A 401 -15.16 40.17 52.84
CA PRO A 401 -14.31 39.05 53.27
C PRO A 401 -14.36 38.83 54.81
N GLN A 402 -13.94 37.66 55.31
CA GLN A 402 -13.40 37.57 56.68
C GLN A 402 -12.19 36.62 56.77
N THR A 403 -11.10 37.23 57.21
CA THR A 403 -9.84 36.70 57.73
C THR A 403 -9.99 35.85 58.99
N LEU A 404 -9.12 34.84 59.17
CA LEU A 404 -8.33 34.48 60.39
C LEU A 404 -7.81 33.04 60.25
N GLY A 405 -6.49 32.82 60.20
CA GLY A 405 -5.71 32.29 61.33
C GLY A 405 -5.24 30.86 60.99
N SER A 406 -3.95 30.65 60.65
CA SER A 406 -2.82 30.38 61.56
C SER A 406 -2.53 28.88 61.76
N THR A 407 -1.24 28.53 61.62
CA THR A 407 -0.50 27.38 62.20
C THR A 407 -0.89 25.97 61.71
N SER A 408 -0.01 24.99 61.50
CA SER A 408 1.42 24.79 61.81
C SER A 408 1.92 23.53 61.09
N GLU A 409 3.24 23.43 61.02
CA GLU A 409 4.11 22.24 60.85
C GLU A 409 3.51 20.89 61.28
N GLU A 410 3.75 19.83 60.50
CA GLU A 410 4.61 18.71 60.97
C GLU A 410 4.90 17.68 59.86
N SER A 411 6.16 17.26 59.84
CA SER A 411 6.77 16.19 59.06
C SER A 411 6.45 14.80 59.63
N VAL A 412 6.22 13.78 58.80
CA VAL A 412 6.59 12.39 59.13
C VAL A 412 6.98 11.62 57.86
N ALA A 413 8.13 10.95 57.95
CA ALA A 413 8.77 10.11 56.95
C ALA A 413 8.29 8.64 56.98
N SER A 414 8.82 7.87 56.02
CA SER A 414 8.87 6.39 55.94
C SER A 414 7.62 5.73 55.32
N ARG A 415 7.69 4.69 54.48
CA ARG A 415 8.63 3.58 54.37
C ARG A 415 8.77 3.07 52.93
N THR A 416 10.03 2.78 52.59
CA THR A 416 10.51 1.79 51.64
C THR A 416 9.81 0.43 51.82
N THR A 417 9.35 -0.20 50.73
CA THR A 417 9.38 -1.67 50.62
C THR A 417 9.77 -2.03 49.19
N GLN A 418 11.04 -2.39 49.01
CA GLN A 418 11.50 -3.21 47.90
C GLN A 418 10.95 -4.62 48.10
N VAL A 419 10.38 -5.20 47.05
CA VAL A 419 10.27 -6.66 46.92
C VAL A 419 11.07 -7.04 45.68
N THR A 420 12.29 -7.51 45.91
CA THR A 420 13.00 -8.42 45.02
C THR A 420 12.49 -9.83 45.31
N LEU A 421 12.26 -10.62 44.27
CA LEU A 421 12.52 -12.07 44.31
C LEU A 421 12.82 -12.56 42.90
N ASP A 422 13.91 -13.30 42.84
CA ASP A 422 14.56 -13.89 41.67
C ASP A 422 13.85 -15.15 41.16
N ASP A 423 14.28 -15.54 39.95
CA ASP A 423 14.53 -16.91 39.47
C ASP A 423 13.44 -17.99 39.57
N ALA A 424 13.09 -18.58 38.42
CA ALA A 424 13.72 -19.85 38.02
C ALA A 424 13.12 -20.42 36.71
N SER A 425 14.04 -20.61 35.77
CA SER A 425 14.15 -21.62 34.72
C SER A 425 13.14 -22.78 34.67
N ARG A 426 12.64 -23.05 33.45
CA ARG A 426 12.74 -24.36 32.80
C ARG A 426 12.73 -24.23 31.29
#